data_AF-A0A3B9Z0Y7-F1
#
_entry.id   AF-A0A3B9Z0Y7-F1
#
_cell.length_a   1.000
_cell.length_b   1.000
_cell.length_c   1.000
_cell.angle_alpha   90.00
_cell.angle_beta   90.00
_cell.angle_gamma   90.00
#
_symmetry.space_group_name_H-M   'P 1'
#
loop_
_entity.id
_entity.type
_entity.pdbx_description
1 polymer ?
#
loop_
_entity_poly.entity_id
_entity_poly.type
_entity_poly.pdbx_seq_one_letter_code
_entity_poly.pdbx_strand_id
1 'polypeptide(L)'
;ETALIESLEGKKGMPRLKPPFPANVGLYGCPTTVNNVESIAVAPTILRRGAEWFSSFGRPNNAGTKVFCISGHVNRPCNVEEA
;
A
#
# COMPACT_ATOMS: atom_id res chain seq x y z
N GLU A 1 7.69 -1.01 -6.07
CA GLU A 1 7.62 0.45 -6.28
C GLU A 1 8.39 0.89 -7.55
N THR A 2 9.73 0.92 -7.57
CA THR A 2 10.50 1.45 -8.73
C THR A 2 10.28 0.70 -10.05
N ALA A 3 10.09 -0.63 -10.00
CA ALA A 3 9.78 -1.43 -11.19
C ALA A 3 8.41 -1.07 -11.82
N LEU A 4 7.43 -0.66 -11.02
CA LEU A 4 6.13 -0.20 -11.52
C LEU A 4 6.29 1.10 -12.31
N ILE A 5 7.13 2.00 -11.80
CA ILE A 5 7.46 3.27 -12.47
C ILE A 5 8.13 3.02 -13.82
N GLU A 6 9.14 2.16 -13.88
CA GLU A 6 9.82 1.82 -15.14
C GLU A 6 8.89 1.17 -16.15
N SER A 7 8.00 0.28 -15.68
CA SER A 7 6.99 -0.33 -16.55
C SER A 7 5.99 0.69 -17.10
N LEU A 8 5.57 1.69 -16.31
CA LEU A 8 4.70 2.78 -16.74
C LEU A 8 5.39 3.74 -17.72
N GLU A 9 6.72 3.85 -17.64
CA GLU A 9 7.54 4.61 -18.60
C GLU A 9 7.81 3.85 -19.91
N GLY A 10 7.24 2.65 -20.08
CA GLY A 10 7.43 1.82 -21.29
C GLY A 10 8.79 1.11 -21.34
N LYS A 11 9.54 1.11 -20.25
CA LYS A 11 10.81 0.38 -20.13
C LYS A 11 10.57 -1.01 -19.58
N LYS A 12 11.61 -1.84 -19.58
CA LYS A 12 11.57 -3.13 -18.88
C LYS A 12 11.32 -2.88 -17.40
N GLY A 13 10.34 -3.57 -16.80
CA GLY A 13 9.95 -3.43 -15.39
C GLY A 13 10.98 -3.97 -14.40
N MET A 14 12.24 -3.54 -14.52
CA MET A 14 13.31 -3.82 -13.57
C MET A 14 13.35 -2.70 -12.51
N PRO A 15 13.65 -3.02 -11.24
CA PRO A 15 13.84 -2.01 -10.22
C PRO A 15 15.00 -1.07 -10.57
N ARG A 16 14.80 0.25 -10.47
CA ARG A 16 15.91 1.22 -10.49
C ARG A 16 16.87 0.98 -9.32
N LEU A 17 18.16 1.19 -9.56
CA LEU A 17 19.16 1.33 -8.51
C LEU A 17 18.82 2.57 -7.66
N LYS A 18 18.75 2.39 -6.35
CA LYS A 18 18.66 3.47 -5.37
C LYS A 18 20.09 3.85 -4.98
N PRO A 19 20.50 5.14 -4.91
CA PRO A 19 19.76 6.38 -5.19
C PRO A 19 19.74 6.76 -6.70
N PRO A 20 18.79 7.61 -7.16
CA PRO A 20 17.80 8.39 -6.39
C PRO A 20 16.54 7.59 -5.99
N PHE A 21 15.87 8.01 -4.90
CA PHE A 21 14.59 7.43 -4.49
C PHE A 21 13.42 8.01 -5.30
N PRO A 22 12.34 7.24 -5.55
CA PRO A 22 11.15 7.71 -6.29
C PRO A 22 10.51 8.99 -5.74
N ALA A 23 10.55 9.16 -4.42
CA ALA A 23 10.03 10.35 -3.75
C ALA A 23 10.72 11.64 -4.22
N ASN A 24 11.95 11.55 -4.72
CA ASN A 24 12.69 12.67 -5.31
C ASN A 24 12.61 12.64 -6.85
N VAL A 25 12.85 11.49 -7.47
CA VAL A 25 12.87 11.32 -8.93
C VAL A 25 12.20 9.99 -9.29
N GLY A 26 10.90 10.04 -9.52
CA GLY A 26 10.02 8.91 -9.79
C GLY A 26 9.57 8.85 -11.25
N LEU A 27 8.26 8.84 -11.45
CA LEU A 27 7.61 8.68 -12.75
C LEU A 27 7.88 9.89 -13.66
N TYR A 28 8.41 9.63 -14.85
CA TYR A 28 8.83 10.64 -15.83
C TYR A 28 9.82 11.68 -15.26
N GLY A 29 10.59 11.29 -14.25
CA GLY A 29 11.50 12.19 -13.54
C GLY A 29 10.83 13.11 -12.51
N CYS A 30 9.51 13.01 -12.32
CA CYS A 30 8.77 13.77 -11.33
C CYS A 30 8.76 13.06 -9.96
N PRO A 31 8.75 13.80 -8.83
CA PRO A 31 8.53 13.24 -7.50
C PRO A 31 7.29 12.35 -7.46
N THR A 32 7.43 11.09 -7.04
CA THR A 32 6.32 10.12 -7.01
C THR A 32 6.40 9.19 -5.81
N THR A 33 5.29 8.98 -5.12
CA THR A 33 5.14 7.99 -4.04
C THR A 33 4.16 6.89 -4.45
N VAL A 34 4.59 5.63 -4.45
CA VAL A 34 3.69 4.52 -4.79
C VAL A 34 3.12 3.91 -3.53
N ASN A 35 1.80 3.97 -3.39
CA ASN A 35 1.08 3.35 -2.28
C ASN A 35 0.26 2.16 -2.79
N ASN A 36 0.10 1.13 -1.95
CA ASN A 36 -0.82 0.03 -2.26
C ASN A 36 -2.27 0.55 -2.26
N VAL A 37 -3.13 -0.10 -3.04
CA VAL A 37 -4.56 0.20 -3.16
C VAL A 37 -5.24 0.27 -1.79
N GLU A 38 -5.00 -0.70 -0.91
CA GLU A 38 -5.63 -0.74 0.42
C GLU A 38 -5.27 0.49 1.25
N SER A 39 -4.00 0.90 1.26
CA SER A 39 -3.52 2.08 1.98
C SER A 39 -4.17 3.37 1.48
N ILE A 40 -4.39 3.51 0.16
CA ILE A 40 -5.07 4.68 -0.41
C ILE A 40 -6.58 4.61 -0.11
N ALA A 41 -7.18 3.42 -0.22
CA ALA A 41 -8.63 3.23 -0.06
C ALA A 41 -9.11 3.46 1.38
N VAL A 42 -8.28 3.17 2.39
CA VAL A 42 -8.63 3.44 3.80
C VAL A 42 -8.51 4.92 4.16
N ALA A 43 -7.67 5.70 3.48
CA ALA A 43 -7.39 7.09 3.84
C ALA A 43 -8.66 7.97 3.93
N PRO A 44 -9.61 7.94 2.97
CA PRO A 44 -10.86 8.70 3.10
C PRO A 44 -11.68 8.32 4.33
N THR A 45 -11.70 7.05 4.72
CA THR A 45 -12.45 6.58 5.89
C THR A 45 -11.78 7.00 7.19
N ILE A 46 -10.45 6.94 7.24
CA ILE A 46 -9.66 7.48 8.37
C ILE A 46 -9.93 8.98 8.53
N LEU A 47 -9.90 9.74 7.44
CA LEU A 47 -10.17 11.19 7.48
C LEU A 47 -11.60 11.52 7.94
N ARG A 48 -12.59 10.70 7.57
CA ARG A 48 -13.99 10.90 7.97
C ARG A 48 -14.30 10.49 9.41
N ARG A 49 -13.67 9.41 9.91
CA ARG A 49 -13.95 8.85 11.25
C ARG A 49 -12.96 9.30 12.32
N GLY A 50 -11.83 9.87 11.90
CA GLY A 50 -10.74 10.31 12.77
C GLY A 50 -9.62 9.28 12.89
N ALA A 51 -8.40 9.79 13.11
CA ALA A 51 -7.21 8.96 13.32
C ALA A 51 -7.30 8.13 14.60
N GLU A 52 -7.90 8.68 15.67
CA GLU A 52 -8.11 7.99 16.95
C GLU A 52 -8.94 6.71 16.76
N TRP A 53 -10.03 6.79 15.99
CA TRP A 53 -10.86 5.63 15.65
C TRP A 53 -10.05 4.54 14.94
N PHE A 54 -9.29 4.90 13.90
CA PHE A 54 -8.48 3.91 13.18
C PHE A 54 -7.36 3.33 14.07
N SER A 55 -6.73 4.17 14.88
CA SER A 55 -5.68 3.76 15.81
C SER A 55 -6.16 2.95 17.01
N SER A 56 -7.47 2.92 17.27
CA SER A 56 -8.06 2.13 18.36
C SER A 56 -8.05 0.62 18.08
N PHE A 57 -7.87 0.22 16.83
CA PHE A 57 -7.68 -1.16 16.41
C PHE A 57 -6.19 -1.52 16.38
N GLY A 58 -5.86 -2.76 16.72
CA GLY A 58 -4.50 -3.27 16.70
C GLY A 58 -3.68 -2.98 17.97
N ARG A 59 -2.35 -2.90 17.82
CA ARG A 59 -1.37 -2.71 18.90
C ARG A 59 -0.57 -1.42 18.69
N PRO A 60 0.11 -0.89 19.72
CA PRO A 60 1.04 0.21 19.53
C PRO A 60 2.03 -0.08 18.39
N ASN A 61 2.22 0.88 17.47
CA ASN A 61 3.02 0.79 16.22
C ASN A 61 2.47 -0.13 15.11
N ASN A 62 1.31 -0.78 15.30
CA ASN A 62 0.62 -1.54 14.25
C ASN A 62 -0.89 -1.43 14.47
N ALA A 63 -1.48 -0.36 13.92
CA ALA A 63 -2.85 0.00 14.18
C ALA A 63 -3.69 0.05 12.90
N GLY A 64 -5.00 -0.17 13.06
CA GLY A 64 -5.97 -0.21 11.96
C GLY A 64 -6.51 -1.61 11.66
N THR A 65 -7.41 -1.68 10.67
CA THR A 65 -7.95 -2.92 10.13
C THR A 65 -7.14 -3.38 8.91
N LYS A 66 -7.17 -4.68 8.63
CA LYS A 66 -6.45 -5.25 7.49
C LYS A 66 -7.36 -6.17 6.69
N VAL A 67 -7.27 -6.09 5.37
CA VAL A 67 -7.89 -7.09 4.48
C VAL A 67 -6.96 -8.31 4.37
N PHE A 68 -7.41 -9.43 4.89
CA PHE A 68 -6.71 -10.71 4.84
C PHE A 68 -7.21 -11.55 3.66
N CYS A 69 -6.28 -12.06 2.87
CA CYS A 69 -6.56 -13.00 1.77
C CYS A 69 -6.23 -14.42 2.22
N ILE A 70 -7.20 -15.14 2.77
CA ILE A 70 -7.04 -16.51 3.28
C ILE A 70 -7.08 -17.48 2.11
N SER A 71 -5.95 -18.15 1.87
CA SER A 71 -5.76 -19.12 0.79
C SER A 71 -4.94 -20.33 1.26
N GLY A 72 -4.90 -21.39 0.47
CA GLY A 72 -4.18 -22.64 0.80
C GLY A 72 -5.10 -23.72 1.38
N HIS A 73 -4.57 -24.52 2.30
CA HIS A 73 -5.26 -25.68 2.89
C HIS A 73 -6.26 -25.24 3.97
N VAL A 74 -7.35 -24.62 3.55
CA VAL A 74 -8.46 -24.19 4.41
C VAL A 74 -9.78 -24.65 3.83
N ASN A 75 -10.73 -24.99 4.69
CA ASN A 75 -12.05 -25.48 4.24
C ASN A 75 -12.86 -24.39 3.53
N ARG A 76 -12.60 -23.11 3.83
CA ARG A 76 -13.31 -21.94 3.29
C ARG A 76 -12.33 -20.80 2.98
N PRO A 77 -11.67 -20.81 1.82
CA PRO A 77 -10.83 -19.69 1.40
C PRO A 77 -11.69 -18.44 1.15
N CYS A 78 -11.23 -17.29 1.62
CA CYS A 78 -11.96 -16.03 1.46
C CYS A 78 -11.04 -14.82 1.63
N ASN A 79 -11.52 -13.67 1.15
CA ASN A 79 -10.96 -12.37 1.51
C ASN A 79 -11.88 -11.75 2.57
N VAL A 80 -11.33 -11.35 3.70
CA VAL A 80 -12.09 -10.81 4.85
C VAL A 80 -11.33 -9.64 5.45
N GLU A 81 -12.05 -8.59 5.82
CA GLU A 81 -11.50 -7.48 6.62
C GLU A 81 -11.78 -7.76 8.09
N GLU A 82 -10.75 -7.68 8.94
CA GLU A 82 -10.86 -7.88 10.38
C GLU A 82 -9.91 -6.92 11.12
N ALA A 83 -10.24 -6.62 12.39
CA ALA A 83 -9.55 -5.66 13.25
C ALA A 83 -8.66 -6.32 14.33
#